data_AF-A0A136NJN2-F1
#
_entry.id   AF-A0A136NJN2-F1
#
_cell.length_a   1.000
_cell.length_b   1.000
_cell.length_c   1.000
_cell.angle_alpha   90.00
_cell.angle_beta   90.00
_cell.angle_gamma   90.00
#
_symmetry.space_group_name_H-M   'P 1'
#
loop_
_entity.id
_entity.type
_entity.pdbx_description
1 polymer ?
#
loop_
_entity_poly.entity_id
_entity_poly.type
_entity_poly.pdbx_seq_one_letter_code
_entity_poly.pdbx_strand_id
1 'polypeptide(L)'
;MWLSYITGIIFFICAVYYFYRLSSSIFPNENWLALAAVMLFVLDKWMNFISVTGMETTLYIFLLVACFYYYRKLNAAGFAVTLALSMWTRPDAVAFIAAIAADYLYRLYIRSKSKNKDNLPEIFSRDALIKIAVISGIIMAAYFIMNLVISGSLLPNTYSAKLTYYSAEFRSRGDFLKSEVWEYFTEKAYLLILIPFLIAAFRIINDSVKQKYNPLLPALIFILLLIFIYWYKLPYAHRFGRYLMPVFPFYFLLAVYGGREFFKWLAEYINDSKLVNGLNIMLLLGTMVYFTAGYNENKRVFQDQSRHIYIRQVEAAKWLKNNTPDNSVIATHDVGAIAYYSERKIVDVVGLINPEFVEKLNNKDFVTFVKEQLKKQNVSYVAFLKEWFQVANQPSLFSAGENNFEIMNIYKYEPDKTHILSTEVNTGMNYAAEFIKNKQYPNAVTILKQVISFDPQNSLAYFQLAYVYSELNDVVNSEKSLRKAVEIYPGYRDAAISLSNLYRIQNRIDESKNVLNSYIAVNPQDTAVISQLKQLNSMTTSPDSLKNR
;
A
#
# COMPACT_ATOMS: atom_id res chain seq x y z
N MET A 1 13.14 -14.05 -7.10
CA MET A 1 13.67 -12.75 -6.60
C MET A 1 14.53 -12.04 -7.65
N TRP A 2 15.64 -12.62 -8.12
CA TRP A 2 16.50 -12.01 -9.16
C TRP A 2 15.77 -11.60 -10.45
N LEU A 3 14.84 -12.44 -10.94
CA LEU A 3 14.05 -12.12 -12.12
C LEU A 3 13.34 -10.77 -11.98
N SER A 4 12.73 -10.49 -10.83
CA SER A 4 11.98 -9.25 -10.58
C SER A 4 12.86 -8.00 -10.63
N TYR A 5 14.05 -8.06 -9.99
CA TYR A 5 15.05 -6.99 -10.05
C TYR A 5 15.55 -6.77 -11.48
N ILE A 6 15.90 -7.85 -12.19
CA ILE A 6 16.40 -7.79 -13.55
C ILE A 6 15.34 -7.20 -14.48
N THR A 7 14.08 -7.64 -14.38
CA THR A 7 13.00 -7.10 -15.20
C THR A 7 12.73 -5.62 -14.91
N GLY A 8 12.75 -5.20 -13.64
CA GLY A 8 12.58 -3.80 -13.28
C GLY A 8 13.67 -2.90 -13.86
N ILE A 9 14.94 -3.33 -13.77
CA ILE A 9 16.09 -2.62 -14.33
C ILE A 9 16.02 -2.58 -15.86
N ILE A 10 15.67 -3.69 -16.52
CA ILE A 10 15.52 -3.74 -17.99
C ILE A 10 14.45 -2.76 -18.44
N PHE A 11 13.25 -2.78 -17.84
CA PHE A 11 12.19 -1.85 -18.23
C PHE A 11 12.54 -0.41 -17.90
N PHE A 12 13.32 -0.16 -16.84
CA PHE A 12 13.85 1.17 -16.57
C PHE A 12 14.81 1.64 -17.66
N ILE A 13 15.74 0.80 -18.11
CA ILE A 13 16.64 1.10 -19.24
C ILE A 13 15.82 1.36 -20.53
N CYS A 14 14.80 0.54 -20.80
CA CYS A 14 13.91 0.77 -21.94
C CYS A 14 13.15 2.09 -21.81
N ALA A 15 12.65 2.43 -20.62
CA ALA A 15 12.00 3.72 -20.36
C ALA A 15 12.95 4.88 -20.62
N VAL A 16 14.20 4.82 -20.12
CA VAL A 16 15.25 5.83 -20.37
C VAL A 16 15.50 5.99 -21.87
N TYR A 17 15.66 4.87 -22.60
CA TYR A 17 15.90 4.89 -24.04
C TYR A 17 14.75 5.57 -24.80
N TYR A 18 13.50 5.16 -24.57
CA TYR A 18 12.35 5.76 -25.24
C TYR A 18 12.10 7.20 -24.78
N PHE A 19 12.42 7.53 -23.53
CA PHE A 19 12.30 8.89 -23.01
C PHE A 19 13.31 9.83 -23.66
N TYR A 20 14.53 9.37 -23.90
CA TYR A 20 15.50 10.09 -24.71
C TYR A 20 15.00 10.29 -26.14
N ARG A 21 14.51 9.23 -26.81
CA ARG A 21 13.98 9.30 -28.18
C ARG A 21 12.79 10.26 -28.30
N LEU A 22 11.89 10.26 -27.32
CA LEU A 22 10.79 11.21 -27.20
C LEU A 22 11.32 12.63 -27.01
N SER A 23 12.18 12.86 -26.03
CA SER A 23 12.71 14.19 -25.71
C SER A 23 13.50 14.80 -26.87
N SER A 24 14.35 14.02 -27.55
CA SER A 24 15.06 14.48 -28.76
C SER A 24 14.12 14.81 -29.90
N SER A 25 12.95 14.18 -29.99
CA SER A 25 11.93 14.55 -30.98
C SER A 25 11.23 15.88 -30.67
N ILE A 26 11.21 16.28 -29.40
CA ILE A 26 10.67 17.58 -28.93
C ILE A 26 11.73 18.68 -29.06
N PHE A 27 13.01 18.34 -28.85
CA PHE A 27 14.15 19.27 -28.91
C PHE A 27 15.14 18.91 -30.04
N PRO A 28 14.74 18.95 -31.33
CA PRO A 28 15.54 18.44 -32.45
C PRO A 28 16.90 19.15 -32.61
N ASN A 29 16.98 20.44 -32.27
CA ASN A 29 18.19 21.25 -32.40
C ASN A 29 18.90 21.52 -31.06
N GLU A 30 18.35 21.01 -29.95
CA GLU A 30 18.80 21.32 -28.58
C GLU A 30 18.94 20.01 -27.80
N ASN A 31 19.73 19.05 -28.32
CA ASN A 31 19.84 17.70 -27.76
C ASN A 31 20.31 17.70 -26.28
N TRP A 32 21.01 18.74 -25.83
CA TRP A 32 21.38 18.91 -24.44
C TRP A 32 20.16 19.06 -23.50
N LEU A 33 19.05 19.65 -23.97
CA LEU A 33 17.78 19.71 -23.22
C LEU A 33 17.14 18.32 -23.14
N ALA A 34 17.21 17.54 -24.22
CA ALA A 34 16.74 16.16 -24.20
C ALA A 34 17.54 15.32 -23.20
N LEU A 35 18.87 15.47 -23.16
CA LEU A 35 19.73 14.84 -22.16
C LEU A 35 19.41 15.35 -20.75
N ALA A 36 19.14 16.64 -20.57
CA ALA A 36 18.76 17.19 -19.27
C ALA A 36 17.44 16.58 -18.74
N ALA A 37 16.42 16.44 -19.59
CA ALA A 37 15.17 15.77 -19.22
C ALA A 37 15.44 14.32 -18.79
N VAL A 38 16.25 13.59 -19.55
CA VAL A 38 16.64 12.21 -19.21
C VAL A 38 17.41 12.14 -17.90
N MET A 39 18.33 13.06 -17.64
CA MET A 39 19.08 13.10 -16.37
C MET A 39 18.17 13.40 -15.18
N LEU A 40 17.19 14.29 -15.31
CA LEU A 40 16.18 14.50 -14.26
C LEU A 40 15.38 13.22 -14.00
N PHE A 41 14.98 12.51 -15.06
CA PHE A 41 14.28 11.23 -14.96
C PHE A 41 15.12 10.13 -14.30
N VAL A 42 16.40 10.03 -14.64
CA VAL A 42 17.31 9.00 -14.09
C VAL A 42 17.71 9.29 -12.65
N LEU A 43 17.92 10.56 -12.29
CA LEU A 43 18.32 10.96 -10.93
C LEU A 43 17.13 11.07 -9.96
N ASP A 44 15.91 11.04 -10.48
CA ASP A 44 14.70 11.12 -9.67
C ASP A 44 14.63 10.00 -8.62
N LYS A 45 14.29 10.36 -7.38
CA LYS A 45 14.27 9.43 -6.27
C LYS A 45 13.28 8.28 -6.47
N TRP A 46 12.10 8.59 -7.00
CA TRP A 46 11.05 7.60 -7.17
C TRP A 46 11.34 6.68 -8.33
N MET A 47 11.91 7.21 -9.42
CA MET A 47 12.35 6.41 -10.56
C MET A 47 13.46 5.42 -10.16
N ASN A 48 14.42 5.86 -9.35
CA ASN A 48 15.43 4.97 -8.77
C ASN A 48 14.81 3.93 -7.83
N PHE A 49 13.88 4.35 -6.97
CA PHE A 49 13.19 3.44 -6.07
C PHE A 49 12.47 2.33 -6.85
N ILE A 50 11.60 2.69 -7.80
CA ILE A 50 10.79 1.70 -8.52
C ILE A 50 11.63 0.79 -9.42
N SER A 51 12.75 1.27 -9.98
CA SER A 51 13.61 0.49 -10.89
C SER A 51 14.16 -0.78 -10.25
N VAL A 52 14.37 -0.77 -8.94
CA VAL A 52 14.89 -1.91 -8.17
C VAL A 52 13.84 -2.58 -7.30
N THR A 53 12.57 -2.16 -7.31
CA THR A 53 11.53 -2.81 -6.50
C THR A 53 10.92 -4.05 -7.18
N GLY A 54 11.04 -4.15 -8.51
CA GLY A 54 10.32 -5.15 -9.29
C GLY A 54 8.82 -4.86 -9.46
N MET A 55 8.36 -3.65 -9.11
CA MET A 55 7.00 -3.23 -9.39
C MET A 55 6.75 -3.07 -10.89
N GLU A 56 5.53 -3.39 -11.32
CA GLU A 56 5.04 -3.22 -12.68
C GLU A 56 5.05 -1.75 -13.15
N THR A 57 5.14 -0.80 -12.22
CA THR A 57 5.23 0.64 -12.49
C THR A 57 6.34 0.99 -13.48
N THR A 58 7.47 0.27 -13.46
CA THR A 58 8.59 0.47 -14.39
C THR A 58 8.23 0.08 -15.82
N LEU A 59 7.66 -1.12 -16.00
CA LEU A 59 7.08 -1.58 -17.27
C LEU A 59 6.02 -0.60 -17.77
N TYR A 60 5.14 -0.14 -16.88
CA TYR A 60 4.10 0.80 -17.23
C TYR A 60 4.65 2.14 -17.74
N ILE A 61 5.62 2.73 -17.03
CA ILE A 61 6.27 3.98 -17.47
C ILE A 61 6.95 3.80 -18.83
N PHE A 62 7.67 2.69 -19.02
CA PHE A 62 8.23 2.36 -20.33
C PHE A 62 7.15 2.35 -21.43
N LEU A 63 6.04 1.65 -21.21
CA LEU A 63 4.94 1.55 -22.17
C LEU A 63 4.31 2.92 -22.46
N LEU A 64 4.08 3.76 -21.45
CA LEU A 64 3.52 5.10 -21.63
C LEU A 64 4.43 6.00 -22.45
N VAL A 65 5.72 6.03 -22.14
CA VAL A 65 6.70 6.86 -22.86
C VAL A 65 6.91 6.36 -24.29
N ALA A 66 7.04 5.04 -24.49
CA ALA A 66 7.13 4.44 -25.81
C ALA A 66 5.85 4.68 -26.64
N CYS A 67 4.68 4.59 -26.00
CA CYS A 67 3.40 4.90 -26.63
C CYS A 67 3.34 6.36 -27.08
N PHE A 68 3.78 7.31 -26.25
CA PHE A 68 3.81 8.71 -26.64
C PHE A 68 4.77 8.96 -27.80
N TYR A 69 5.94 8.33 -27.77
CA TYR A 69 6.92 8.39 -28.85
C TYR A 69 6.35 7.87 -30.18
N TYR A 70 5.74 6.68 -30.19
CA TYR A 70 5.17 6.11 -31.41
C TYR A 70 3.95 6.89 -31.91
N TYR A 71 3.12 7.41 -31.01
CA TYR A 71 2.03 8.32 -31.35
C TYR A 71 2.56 9.57 -32.08
N ARG A 72 3.64 10.16 -31.57
CA ARG A 72 4.29 11.34 -32.15
C ARG A 72 4.94 11.08 -33.50
N LYS A 73 5.48 9.87 -33.70
CA LYS A 73 6.08 9.43 -34.97
C LYS A 73 5.09 8.81 -35.95
N LEU A 74 3.80 8.81 -35.62
CA LEU A 74 2.73 8.18 -36.41
C LEU A 74 3.04 6.72 -36.77
N ASN A 75 3.73 6.00 -35.89
CA ASN A 75 3.96 4.57 -36.06
C ASN A 75 2.76 3.79 -35.53
N ALA A 76 1.87 3.37 -36.44
CA ALA A 76 0.63 2.70 -36.12
C ALA A 76 0.81 1.42 -35.29
N ALA A 77 1.76 0.56 -35.66
CA ALA A 77 1.96 -0.73 -35.00
C ALA A 77 2.54 -0.55 -33.59
N GLY A 78 3.61 0.25 -33.47
CA GLY A 78 4.24 0.54 -32.19
C GLY A 78 3.25 1.18 -31.23
N PHE A 79 2.50 2.19 -31.70
CA PHE A 79 1.48 2.87 -30.90
C PHE A 79 0.41 1.90 -30.40
N ALA A 80 -0.18 1.10 -31.29
CA ALA A 80 -1.26 0.17 -30.95
C ALA A 80 -0.85 -0.87 -29.90
N VAL A 81 0.34 -1.45 -30.05
CA VAL A 81 0.89 -2.44 -29.11
C VAL A 81 1.12 -1.81 -27.74
N THR A 82 1.84 -0.68 -27.68
CA THR A 82 2.15 -0.03 -26.39
C THR A 82 0.91 0.53 -25.70
N LEU A 83 -0.06 1.03 -26.46
CA LEU A 83 -1.34 1.53 -25.93
C LEU A 83 -2.11 0.38 -25.27
N ALA A 84 -2.26 -0.74 -25.96
CA ALA A 84 -3.01 -1.88 -25.43
C ALA A 84 -2.30 -2.54 -24.25
N LEU A 85 -0.99 -2.76 -24.32
CA LEU A 85 -0.21 -3.32 -23.22
C LEU A 85 -0.19 -2.40 -21.98
N SER A 86 -0.31 -1.08 -22.17
CA SER A 86 -0.40 -0.17 -21.02
C SER A 86 -1.64 -0.46 -20.16
N MET A 87 -2.78 -0.80 -20.77
CA MET A 87 -3.99 -1.23 -20.06
C MET A 87 -3.86 -2.58 -19.35
N TRP A 88 -3.14 -3.54 -19.96
CA TRP A 88 -2.84 -4.81 -19.29
C TRP A 88 -2.02 -4.61 -18.03
N THR A 89 -1.09 -3.65 -18.07
CA THR A 89 -0.19 -3.41 -16.95
C THR A 89 -0.95 -2.72 -15.83
N ARG A 90 -1.69 -1.64 -16.13
CA ARG A 90 -2.46 -0.90 -15.13
C ARG A 90 -3.75 -0.29 -15.71
N PRO A 91 -4.87 -0.35 -14.96
CA PRO A 91 -6.15 0.19 -15.43
C PRO A 91 -6.17 1.73 -15.49
N ASP A 92 -5.27 2.42 -14.79
CA ASP A 92 -5.14 3.88 -14.85
C ASP A 92 -4.61 4.38 -16.21
N ALA A 93 -4.22 3.48 -17.12
CA ALA A 93 -3.91 3.76 -18.53
C ALA A 93 -5.06 4.44 -19.27
N VAL A 94 -6.30 4.28 -18.81
CA VAL A 94 -7.47 4.97 -19.38
C VAL A 94 -7.28 6.49 -19.35
N ALA A 95 -6.63 7.04 -18.33
CA ALA A 95 -6.32 8.47 -18.26
C ALA A 95 -5.39 8.90 -19.42
N PHE A 96 -4.38 8.09 -19.72
CA PHE A 96 -3.44 8.35 -20.81
C PHE A 96 -4.10 8.17 -22.19
N ILE A 97 -4.91 7.13 -22.36
CA ILE A 97 -5.70 6.90 -23.57
C ILE A 97 -6.64 8.08 -23.84
N ALA A 98 -7.34 8.56 -22.81
CA ALA A 98 -8.20 9.73 -22.90
C ALA A 98 -7.41 10.99 -23.30
N ALA A 99 -6.21 11.19 -22.75
CA ALA A 99 -5.35 12.31 -23.12
C ALA A 99 -4.90 12.26 -24.59
N ILE A 100 -4.54 11.07 -25.09
CA ILE A 100 -4.18 10.87 -26.50
C ILE A 100 -5.39 11.07 -27.42
N ALA A 101 -6.56 10.55 -27.05
CA ALA A 101 -7.79 10.74 -27.80
C ALA A 101 -8.19 12.22 -27.88
N ALA A 102 -8.10 12.96 -26.76
CA ALA A 102 -8.36 14.39 -26.71
C ALA A 102 -7.41 15.18 -27.63
N ASP A 103 -6.11 14.87 -27.62
CA ASP A 103 -5.14 15.48 -28.55
C ASP A 103 -5.47 15.14 -30.00
N TYR A 104 -5.82 13.89 -30.31
CA TYR A 104 -6.15 13.48 -31.68
C TYR A 104 -7.38 14.23 -32.22
N LEU A 105 -8.44 14.34 -31.40
CA LEU A 105 -9.63 15.14 -31.73
C LEU A 105 -9.27 16.62 -31.90
N TYR A 106 -8.39 17.15 -31.06
CA TYR A 106 -7.92 18.54 -31.17
C TYR A 106 -7.12 18.79 -32.46
N ARG A 107 -6.28 17.84 -32.90
CA ARG A 107 -5.60 17.93 -34.20
C ARG A 107 -6.59 17.96 -35.36
N LEU A 108 -7.62 17.11 -35.33
CA LEU A 108 -8.69 17.12 -36.35
C LEU A 108 -9.43 18.46 -36.36
N TYR A 109 -9.74 19.02 -35.18
CA TYR A 109 -10.36 20.32 -35.05
C TYR A 109 -9.50 21.45 -35.65
N ILE A 110 -8.20 21.53 -35.29
CA ILE A 110 -7.29 22.53 -35.87
C ILE A 110 -7.22 22.39 -37.39
N ARG A 111 -7.12 21.16 -37.90
CA ARG A 111 -7.09 20.90 -39.36
C ARG A 111 -8.37 21.36 -40.06
N SER A 112 -9.53 21.19 -39.43
CA SER A 112 -10.81 21.65 -39.97
C SER A 112 -10.96 23.16 -39.97
N LYS A 113 -10.33 23.87 -39.02
CA LYS A 113 -10.47 25.33 -38.83
C LYS A 113 -9.37 26.14 -39.52
N SER A 114 -8.18 25.58 -39.69
CA SER A 114 -7.04 26.33 -40.23
C SER A 114 -7.22 26.65 -41.71
N LYS A 115 -7.19 27.95 -42.03
CA LYS A 115 -7.15 28.43 -43.41
C LYS A 115 -5.78 28.22 -44.07
N ASN A 116 -4.73 28.10 -43.26
CA ASN A 116 -3.36 27.90 -43.73
C ASN A 116 -2.99 26.40 -43.65
N LYS A 117 -2.68 25.79 -44.79
CA LYS A 117 -2.39 24.36 -44.90
C LYS A 117 -0.93 24.01 -44.58
N ASP A 118 -0.04 25.00 -44.53
CA ASP A 118 1.41 24.76 -44.49
C ASP A 118 1.94 24.34 -43.11
N ASN A 119 1.13 24.43 -42.04
CA ASN A 119 1.50 24.09 -40.66
C ASN A 119 0.42 23.28 -39.93
N LEU A 120 -0.20 22.33 -40.63
CA LEU A 120 -1.20 21.46 -40.02
C LEU A 120 -0.56 20.35 -39.19
N PRO A 121 -1.13 20.00 -38.02
CA PRO A 121 -0.64 18.87 -37.25
C PRO A 121 -0.81 17.57 -38.03
N GLU A 122 0.23 16.74 -38.05
CA GLU A 122 0.18 15.43 -38.70
C GLU A 122 -0.80 14.48 -37.96
N ILE A 123 -1.49 13.64 -38.73
CA ILE A 123 -2.46 12.65 -38.24
C ILE A 123 -2.24 11.30 -38.92
N PHE A 124 -2.74 10.23 -38.30
CA PHE A 124 -2.71 8.90 -38.90
C PHE A 124 -3.57 8.85 -40.18
N SER A 125 -3.13 8.06 -41.16
CA SER A 125 -3.96 7.70 -42.31
C SER A 125 -5.10 6.78 -41.88
N ARG A 126 -6.13 6.65 -42.73
CA ARG A 126 -7.25 5.73 -42.49
C ARG A 126 -6.77 4.29 -42.29
N ASP A 127 -5.84 3.83 -43.12
CA ASP A 127 -5.28 2.47 -43.02
C ASP A 127 -4.48 2.28 -41.73
N ALA A 128 -3.75 3.32 -41.30
CA ALA A 128 -3.06 3.32 -40.02
C ALA A 128 -4.04 3.24 -38.84
N LEU A 129 -5.18 3.95 -38.88
CA LEU A 129 -6.22 3.86 -37.86
C LEU A 129 -6.86 2.47 -37.80
N ILE A 130 -7.15 1.85 -38.96
CA ILE A 130 -7.65 0.47 -39.02
C ILE A 130 -6.62 -0.48 -38.42
N LYS A 131 -5.35 -0.32 -38.78
CA LYS A 131 -4.25 -1.12 -38.22
C LYS A 131 -4.15 -0.96 -36.71
N ILE A 132 -4.29 0.26 -36.19
CA ILE A 132 -4.31 0.52 -34.76
C ILE A 132 -5.47 -0.21 -34.10
N ALA A 133 -6.68 -0.05 -34.62
CA ALA A 133 -7.90 -0.64 -34.06
C ALA A 133 -7.84 -2.19 -34.04
N VAL A 134 -7.31 -2.81 -35.09
CA VAL A 134 -7.17 -4.27 -35.17
C VAL A 134 -6.13 -4.76 -34.16
N ILE A 135 -4.93 -4.17 -34.13
CA ILE A 135 -3.85 -4.61 -33.24
C ILE A 135 -4.23 -4.39 -31.77
N SER A 136 -4.68 -3.18 -31.41
CA SER A 136 -5.06 -2.89 -30.03
C SER A 136 -6.30 -3.67 -29.62
N GLY A 137 -7.27 -3.84 -30.53
CA GLY A 137 -8.48 -4.62 -30.31
C GLY A 137 -8.20 -6.08 -29.98
N ILE A 138 -7.30 -6.74 -30.71
CA ILE A 138 -6.90 -8.13 -30.43
C ILE A 138 -6.24 -8.24 -29.05
N ILE A 139 -5.29 -7.36 -28.74
CA ILE A 139 -4.57 -7.38 -27.46
C ILE A 139 -5.52 -7.08 -26.29
N MET A 140 -6.41 -6.09 -26.43
CA MET A 140 -7.39 -5.75 -25.40
C MET A 140 -8.47 -6.83 -25.24
N ALA A 141 -8.91 -7.47 -26.33
CA ALA A 141 -9.85 -8.59 -26.25
C ALA A 141 -9.24 -9.75 -25.44
N ALA A 142 -7.96 -10.07 -25.66
CA ALA A 142 -7.27 -11.08 -24.87
C ALA A 142 -7.21 -10.73 -23.37
N TYR A 143 -7.07 -9.45 -23.00
CA TYR A 143 -7.15 -9.00 -21.60
C TYR A 143 -8.52 -9.25 -20.99
N PHE A 144 -9.57 -8.83 -21.70
CA PHE A 144 -10.94 -8.98 -21.21
C PHE A 144 -11.35 -10.45 -21.10
N ILE A 145 -10.94 -11.29 -22.06
CA ILE A 145 -11.15 -12.74 -22.01
C ILE A 145 -10.40 -13.34 -20.81
N MET A 146 -9.14 -12.97 -20.60
CA MET A 146 -8.36 -13.43 -19.45
C MET A 146 -9.06 -13.09 -18.13
N ASN A 147 -9.52 -11.84 -17.96
CA ASN A 147 -10.25 -11.45 -16.75
C ASN A 147 -11.57 -12.23 -16.63
N LEU A 148 -12.35 -12.38 -17.69
CA LEU A 148 -13.59 -13.17 -17.64
C LEU A 148 -13.35 -14.61 -17.21
N VAL A 149 -12.28 -15.24 -17.70
CA VAL A 149 -11.92 -16.62 -17.35
C VAL A 149 -11.46 -16.74 -15.89
N ILE A 150 -10.68 -15.77 -15.41
CA ILE A 150 -10.10 -15.82 -14.05
C ILE A 150 -11.11 -15.37 -13.00
N SER A 151 -11.83 -14.28 -13.26
CA SER A 151 -12.61 -13.54 -12.26
C SER A 151 -14.11 -13.49 -12.53
N GLY A 152 -14.58 -13.99 -13.69
CA GLY A 152 -15.98 -13.89 -14.11
C GLY A 152 -16.40 -12.46 -14.50
N SER A 153 -15.46 -11.52 -14.57
CA SER A 153 -15.69 -10.10 -14.80
C SER A 153 -14.75 -9.55 -15.87
N LEU A 154 -15.19 -8.52 -16.61
CA LEU A 154 -14.34 -7.90 -17.64
C LEU A 154 -13.13 -7.16 -17.04
N LEU A 155 -13.28 -6.61 -15.85
CA LEU A 155 -12.24 -5.87 -15.14
C LEU A 155 -11.71 -6.68 -13.96
N PRO A 156 -10.44 -6.51 -13.56
CA PRO A 156 -9.89 -7.23 -12.41
C PRO A 156 -10.66 -6.94 -11.12
N ASN A 157 -11.04 -7.99 -10.40
CA ASN A 157 -11.76 -7.87 -9.11
C ASN A 157 -10.96 -7.07 -8.07
N THR A 158 -9.63 -7.08 -8.17
CA THR A 158 -8.73 -6.30 -7.30
C THR A 158 -8.95 -4.78 -7.39
N TYR A 159 -9.47 -4.27 -8.52
CA TYR A 159 -9.80 -2.85 -8.65
C TYR A 159 -10.97 -2.46 -7.73
N SER A 160 -12.07 -3.22 -7.79
CA SER A 160 -13.25 -3.02 -6.94
C SER A 160 -12.90 -3.26 -5.47
N ALA A 161 -12.14 -4.31 -5.16
CA ALA A 161 -11.70 -4.61 -3.81
C ALA A 161 -10.88 -3.45 -3.20
N LYS A 162 -9.91 -2.89 -3.95
CA LYS A 162 -9.11 -1.74 -3.47
C LYS A 162 -9.95 -0.50 -3.23
N LEU A 163 -10.90 -0.19 -4.11
CA LEU A 163 -11.80 0.95 -3.94
C LEU A 163 -12.65 0.85 -2.67
N THR A 164 -13.24 -0.31 -2.41
CA THR A 164 -14.05 -0.54 -1.21
C THR A 164 -13.19 -0.59 0.04
N TYR A 165 -12.04 -1.27 -0.04
CA TYR A 165 -11.15 -1.49 1.10
C TYR A 165 -10.55 -0.18 1.61
N TYR A 166 -9.97 0.64 0.72
CA TYR A 166 -9.38 1.92 1.11
C TYR A 166 -10.41 3.03 1.32
N SER A 167 -11.72 2.74 1.25
CA SER A 167 -12.72 3.78 1.40
C SER A 167 -12.85 4.36 2.80
N ALA A 168 -12.53 3.56 3.81
CA ALA A 168 -12.46 4.01 5.20
C ALA A 168 -11.21 4.86 5.46
N GLU A 169 -10.13 4.67 4.68
CA GLU A 169 -8.90 5.48 4.75
C GLU A 169 -8.98 6.77 3.92
N PHE A 170 -10.12 7.05 3.26
CA PHE A 170 -10.27 8.26 2.46
C PHE A 170 -10.06 9.51 3.31
N ARG A 171 -8.92 10.17 3.10
CA ARG A 171 -8.74 11.54 3.51
C ARG A 171 -9.72 12.44 2.77
N SER A 172 -9.99 13.62 3.31
CA SER A 172 -10.82 14.56 2.57
C SER A 172 -10.19 14.86 1.20
N ARG A 173 -11.02 15.14 0.20
CA ARG A 173 -10.53 15.51 -1.14
C ARG A 173 -9.56 16.70 -1.10
N GLY A 174 -9.71 17.60 -0.10
CA GLY A 174 -8.78 18.70 0.15
C GLY A 174 -7.43 18.20 0.67
N ASP A 175 -7.43 17.27 1.61
CA ASP A 175 -6.20 16.66 2.15
C ASP A 175 -5.44 15.89 1.08
N PHE A 176 -6.13 15.20 0.15
CA PHE A 176 -5.48 14.57 -1.00
C PHE A 176 -4.72 15.60 -1.84
N LEU A 177 -5.38 16.70 -2.22
CA LEU A 177 -4.73 17.75 -3.03
C LEU A 177 -3.57 18.40 -2.27
N LYS A 178 -3.67 18.58 -0.96
CA LYS A 178 -2.62 19.18 -0.15
C LYS A 178 -1.44 18.22 0.08
N SER A 179 -1.69 17.07 0.66
CA SER A 179 -0.63 16.17 1.15
C SER A 179 -0.14 15.17 0.11
N GLU A 180 -0.99 14.75 -0.83
CA GLU A 180 -0.64 13.70 -1.81
C GLU A 180 -0.32 14.27 -3.21
N VAL A 181 -0.68 15.53 -3.48
CA VAL A 181 -0.39 16.21 -4.75
C VAL A 181 0.54 17.40 -4.52
N TRP A 182 0.11 18.41 -3.78
CA TRP A 182 0.88 19.65 -3.61
C TRP A 182 2.22 19.40 -2.92
N GLU A 183 2.21 18.79 -1.74
CA GLU A 183 3.45 18.43 -1.03
C GLU A 183 4.34 17.53 -1.88
N TYR A 184 3.75 16.58 -2.61
CA TYR A 184 4.49 15.66 -3.47
C TYR A 184 5.26 16.35 -4.62
N PHE A 185 4.65 17.36 -5.26
CA PHE A 185 5.30 18.14 -6.34
C PHE A 185 6.05 19.40 -5.85
N THR A 186 6.02 19.70 -4.54
CA THR A 186 6.77 20.82 -3.95
C THR A 186 7.88 20.37 -3.00
N GLU A 187 7.98 19.08 -2.71
CA GLU A 187 9.02 18.55 -1.83
C GLU A 187 10.40 18.79 -2.47
N LYS A 188 11.28 19.50 -1.75
CA LYS A 188 12.71 19.54 -2.04
C LYS A 188 13.00 20.00 -3.48
N ALA A 189 13.69 19.18 -4.28
CA ALA A 189 14.06 19.49 -5.66
C ALA A 189 12.88 19.62 -6.62
N TYR A 190 11.70 19.06 -6.32
CA TYR A 190 10.53 19.22 -7.19
C TYR A 190 10.07 20.68 -7.25
N LEU A 191 10.29 21.47 -6.20
CA LEU A 191 9.99 22.90 -6.21
C LEU A 191 10.75 23.66 -7.30
N LEU A 192 12.01 23.28 -7.56
CA LEU A 192 12.87 23.93 -8.57
C LEU A 192 12.35 23.71 -10.00
N ILE A 193 11.65 22.60 -10.24
CA ILE A 193 11.08 22.25 -11.55
C ILE A 193 9.58 22.54 -11.67
N LEU A 194 8.90 22.82 -10.55
CA LEU A 194 7.50 23.23 -10.54
C LEU A 194 7.27 24.53 -11.30
N ILE A 195 8.11 25.56 -11.09
CA ILE A 195 7.97 26.84 -11.78
C ILE A 195 8.11 26.66 -13.30
N PRO A 196 9.19 26.02 -13.82
CA PRO A 196 9.28 25.67 -15.24
C PRO A 196 8.08 24.88 -15.76
N PHE A 197 7.57 23.91 -14.98
CA PHE A 197 6.37 23.16 -15.36
C PHE A 197 5.12 24.05 -15.50
N LEU A 198 4.89 24.97 -14.55
CA LEU A 198 3.75 25.90 -14.62
C LEU A 198 3.84 26.82 -15.83
N ILE A 199 5.05 27.26 -16.19
CA ILE A 199 5.29 28.04 -17.42
C ILE A 199 4.95 27.20 -18.66
N ALA A 200 5.34 25.93 -18.71
CA ALA A 200 4.95 25.02 -19.79
C ALA A 200 3.43 24.86 -19.88
N ALA A 201 2.76 24.65 -18.75
CA ALA A 201 1.30 24.53 -18.71
C ALA A 201 0.61 25.79 -19.24
N PHE A 202 1.04 26.97 -18.78
CA PHE A 202 0.53 28.25 -19.27
C PHE A 202 0.76 28.41 -20.78
N ARG A 203 1.96 28.07 -21.27
CA ARG A 203 2.31 28.15 -22.69
C ARG A 203 1.42 27.26 -23.55
N ILE A 204 1.22 26.01 -23.15
CA ILE A 204 0.37 25.03 -23.85
C ILE A 204 -1.09 25.48 -23.88
N ILE A 205 -1.61 26.01 -22.76
CA ILE A 205 -2.97 26.55 -22.69
C ILE A 205 -3.11 27.75 -23.62
N ASN A 206 -2.17 28.69 -23.58
CA ASN A 206 -2.17 29.88 -24.43
C ASN A 206 -2.05 29.54 -25.93
N ASP A 207 -1.20 28.58 -26.30
CA ASP A 207 -1.12 28.05 -27.66
C ASP A 207 -2.48 27.47 -28.08
N SER A 208 -3.13 26.73 -27.18
CA SER A 208 -4.42 26.09 -27.46
C SER A 208 -5.55 27.11 -27.68
N VAL A 209 -5.59 28.18 -26.88
CA VAL A 209 -6.51 29.33 -27.05
C VAL A 209 -6.28 30.03 -28.39
N LYS A 210 -5.01 30.15 -28.81
CA LYS A 210 -4.62 30.72 -30.10
C LYS A 210 -4.78 29.73 -31.27
N GLN A 211 -5.38 28.56 -31.04
CA GLN A 211 -5.55 27.49 -32.04
C GLN A 211 -4.24 27.03 -32.67
N LYS A 212 -3.13 27.17 -31.94
CA LYS A 212 -1.80 26.70 -32.32
C LYS A 212 -1.57 25.34 -31.66
N TYR A 213 -1.25 24.35 -32.49
CA TYR A 213 -0.97 23.01 -31.98
C TYR A 213 0.33 22.97 -31.17
N ASN A 214 0.27 22.47 -29.93
CA ASN A 214 1.43 22.19 -29.11
C ASN A 214 1.61 20.67 -28.93
N PRO A 215 2.77 20.10 -29.30
CA PRO A 215 2.97 18.65 -29.30
C PRO A 215 2.99 18.02 -27.91
N LEU A 216 3.12 18.81 -26.84
CA LEU A 216 3.13 18.36 -25.43
C LEU A 216 1.75 18.45 -24.76
N LEU A 217 0.69 18.85 -25.49
CA LEU A 217 -0.67 18.86 -24.96
C LEU A 217 -1.12 17.52 -24.34
N PRO A 218 -0.86 16.33 -24.94
CA PRO A 218 -1.22 15.06 -24.32
C PRO A 218 -0.57 14.84 -22.95
N ALA A 219 0.68 15.27 -22.79
CA ALA A 219 1.41 15.15 -21.53
C ALA A 219 0.72 15.95 -20.43
N LEU A 220 0.34 17.20 -20.71
CA LEU A 220 -0.36 18.04 -19.74
C LEU A 220 -1.75 17.48 -19.38
N ILE A 221 -2.53 17.06 -20.39
CA ILE A 221 -3.86 16.48 -20.17
C ILE A 221 -3.75 15.21 -19.32
N PHE A 222 -2.77 14.34 -19.59
CA PHE A 222 -2.58 13.11 -18.83
C PHE A 222 -2.33 13.38 -17.34
N ILE A 223 -1.42 14.30 -17.01
CA ILE A 223 -1.11 14.66 -15.62
C ILE A 223 -2.38 15.13 -14.90
N LEU A 224 -3.12 16.06 -15.52
CA LEU A 224 -4.33 16.63 -14.93
C LEU A 224 -5.45 15.59 -14.80
N LEU A 225 -5.68 14.76 -15.82
CA LEU A 225 -6.70 13.71 -15.79
C LEU A 225 -6.39 12.64 -14.76
N LEU A 226 -5.13 12.23 -14.62
CA LEU A 226 -4.77 11.22 -13.63
C LEU A 226 -5.00 11.74 -12.21
N ILE A 227 -4.54 12.96 -11.91
CA ILE A 227 -4.80 13.62 -10.62
C ILE A 227 -6.32 13.74 -10.37
N PHE A 228 -7.08 14.14 -11.38
CA PHE A 228 -8.55 14.26 -11.28
C PHE A 228 -9.23 12.92 -11.01
N ILE A 229 -8.83 11.85 -11.68
CA ILE A 229 -9.40 10.51 -11.48
C ILE A 229 -9.17 10.04 -10.05
N TYR A 230 -7.96 10.19 -9.50
CA TYR A 230 -7.69 9.85 -8.11
C TYR A 230 -8.48 10.77 -7.18
N TRP A 231 -8.45 12.09 -7.37
CA TRP A 231 -9.26 13.01 -6.57
C TRP A 231 -10.77 12.66 -6.54
N TYR A 232 -11.33 12.22 -7.67
CA TYR A 232 -12.76 11.93 -7.81
C TYR A 232 -13.14 10.54 -7.28
N LYS A 233 -12.38 9.49 -7.64
CA LYS A 233 -12.71 8.08 -7.36
C LYS A 233 -12.00 7.50 -6.15
N LEU A 234 -10.77 7.94 -5.86
CA LEU A 234 -9.92 7.36 -4.83
C LEU A 234 -8.93 8.44 -4.33
N PRO A 235 -9.34 9.41 -3.48
CA PRO A 235 -8.52 10.54 -3.03
C PRO A 235 -7.43 10.07 -2.04
N TYR A 236 -6.61 9.13 -2.49
CA TYR A 236 -5.62 8.40 -1.73
C TYR A 236 -4.52 7.90 -2.67
N ALA A 237 -3.33 8.53 -2.58
CA ALA A 237 -2.15 8.09 -3.32
C ALA A 237 -1.29 7.16 -2.46
N HIS A 238 -1.83 5.99 -2.09
CA HIS A 238 -1.19 4.95 -1.26
C HIS A 238 0.35 4.93 -1.30
N ARG A 239 1.02 4.96 -0.13
CA ARG A 239 2.47 4.89 0.12
C ARG A 239 3.34 5.54 -0.97
N PHE A 240 3.82 6.75 -0.68
CA PHE A 240 4.77 7.50 -1.50
C PHE A 240 4.22 8.04 -2.83
N GLY A 241 2.91 8.25 -2.97
CA GLY A 241 2.36 8.76 -4.22
C GLY A 241 2.55 7.80 -5.40
N ARG A 242 2.67 6.48 -5.17
CA ARG A 242 3.03 5.48 -6.20
C ARG A 242 2.11 5.49 -7.43
N TYR A 243 0.87 5.91 -7.23
CA TYR A 243 -0.13 6.02 -8.28
C TYR A 243 0.08 7.24 -9.19
N LEU A 244 0.77 8.29 -8.69
CA LEU A 244 1.15 9.46 -9.46
C LEU A 244 2.53 9.31 -10.10
N MET A 245 3.38 8.37 -9.66
CA MET A 245 4.71 8.14 -10.26
C MET A 245 4.74 8.06 -11.80
N PRO A 246 3.74 7.46 -12.49
CA PRO A 246 3.74 7.40 -13.95
C PRO A 246 3.72 8.75 -14.67
N VAL A 247 3.40 9.84 -13.97
CA VAL A 247 3.38 11.20 -14.54
C VAL A 247 4.77 11.84 -14.63
N PHE A 248 5.75 11.37 -13.86
CA PHE A 248 7.06 12.05 -13.75
C PHE A 248 7.83 12.21 -15.06
N PRO A 249 7.90 11.22 -15.98
CA PRO A 249 8.55 11.44 -17.27
C PRO A 249 7.95 12.65 -18.01
N PHE A 250 6.62 12.75 -18.01
CA PHE A 250 5.89 13.84 -18.66
C PHE A 250 6.06 15.16 -17.92
N TYR A 251 6.09 15.13 -16.59
CA TYR A 251 6.37 16.28 -15.75
C TYR A 251 7.77 16.84 -16.00
N PHE A 252 8.82 16.01 -16.06
CA PHE A 252 10.18 16.44 -16.37
C PHE A 252 10.30 16.99 -17.80
N LEU A 253 9.66 16.34 -18.77
CA LEU A 253 9.64 16.82 -20.16
C LEU A 253 8.98 18.21 -20.26
N LEU A 254 7.85 18.41 -19.57
CA LEU A 254 7.18 19.70 -19.50
C LEU A 254 8.02 20.74 -18.75
N ALA A 255 8.65 20.39 -17.62
CA ALA A 255 9.51 21.30 -16.88
C ALA A 255 10.69 21.80 -17.72
N VAL A 256 11.39 20.90 -18.43
CA VAL A 256 12.48 21.30 -19.33
C VAL A 256 11.98 22.16 -20.48
N TYR A 257 10.81 21.84 -21.05
CA TYR A 257 10.18 22.65 -22.09
C TYR A 257 9.83 24.06 -21.60
N GLY A 258 9.19 24.20 -20.43
CA GLY A 258 8.81 25.50 -19.90
C GLY A 258 10.01 26.33 -19.44
N GLY A 259 11.04 25.67 -18.89
CA GLY A 259 12.32 26.31 -18.60
C GLY A 259 12.95 26.88 -19.87
N ARG A 260 13.01 26.09 -20.95
CA ARG A 260 13.46 26.57 -22.26
C ARG A 260 12.66 27.78 -22.76
N GLU A 261 11.33 27.75 -22.72
CA GLU A 261 10.51 28.87 -23.17
C GLU A 261 10.75 30.13 -22.33
N PHE A 262 10.89 29.99 -21.00
CA PHE A 262 11.23 31.09 -20.11
C PHE A 262 12.59 31.69 -20.42
N PHE A 263 13.63 30.86 -20.54
CA PHE A 263 14.98 31.34 -20.81
C PHE A 263 15.12 31.90 -22.23
N LYS A 264 14.33 31.44 -23.22
CA LYS A 264 14.27 32.09 -24.54
C LYS A 264 13.71 33.51 -24.44
N TRP A 265 12.58 33.67 -23.76
CA TRP A 265 12.01 34.99 -23.51
C TRP A 265 12.96 35.90 -22.72
N LEU A 266 13.63 35.36 -21.70
CA LEU A 266 14.59 36.12 -20.89
C LEU A 266 15.83 36.53 -21.71
N ALA A 267 16.30 35.68 -22.62
CA ALA A 267 17.41 35.99 -23.52
C ALA A 267 17.07 37.14 -24.48
N GLU A 268 15.83 37.19 -24.98
CA GLU A 268 15.33 38.30 -25.78
C GLU A 268 15.24 39.60 -24.95
N TYR A 269 14.81 39.51 -23.69
CA TYR A 269 14.67 40.67 -22.81
C TYR A 269 16.02 41.27 -22.36
N ILE A 270 16.99 40.41 -22.02
CA ILE A 270 18.33 40.82 -21.55
C ILE A 270 19.28 41.10 -22.73
N ASN A 271 18.94 40.62 -23.93
CA ASN A 271 19.77 40.68 -25.13
C ASN A 271 21.16 39.98 -24.97
N ASP A 272 21.24 38.97 -24.09
CA ASP A 272 22.42 38.12 -23.91
C ASP A 272 22.02 36.64 -23.83
N SER A 273 22.05 35.97 -24.99
CA SER A 273 21.72 34.55 -25.08
C SER A 273 22.76 33.64 -24.41
N LYS A 274 24.01 34.07 -24.24
CA LYS A 274 25.05 33.23 -23.61
C LYS A 274 24.86 33.19 -22.11
N LEU A 275 24.66 34.35 -21.48
CA LEU A 275 24.38 34.46 -20.05
C LEU A 275 23.13 33.68 -19.67
N VAL A 276 22.04 33.85 -20.42
CA VAL A 276 20.76 33.23 -20.10
C VAL A 276 20.77 31.71 -20.32
N ASN A 277 21.47 31.21 -21.35
CA ASN A 277 21.71 29.77 -21.49
C ASN A 277 22.57 29.22 -20.34
N GLY A 278 23.57 29.98 -19.88
CA GLY A 278 24.36 29.65 -18.70
C GLY A 278 23.50 29.49 -17.45
N LEU A 279 22.56 30.41 -17.20
CA LEU A 279 21.61 30.33 -16.10
C LEU A 279 20.70 29.09 -16.18
N ASN A 280 20.21 28.75 -17.38
CA ASN A 280 19.42 27.54 -17.58
C ASN A 280 20.20 26.27 -17.23
N ILE A 281 21.44 26.18 -17.72
CA ILE A 281 22.34 25.07 -17.41
C ILE A 281 22.61 25.00 -15.90
N MET A 282 22.86 26.13 -15.24
CA MET A 282 23.06 26.18 -13.78
C MET A 282 21.82 25.72 -13.00
N LEU A 283 20.60 26.12 -13.41
CA LEU A 283 19.36 25.67 -12.79
C LEU A 283 19.20 24.14 -12.91
N LEU A 284 19.43 23.60 -14.11
CA LEU A 284 19.35 22.16 -14.36
C LEU A 284 20.40 21.39 -13.57
N LEU A 285 21.66 21.83 -13.58
CA LEU A 285 22.74 21.22 -12.79
C LEU A 285 22.46 21.31 -11.29
N GLY A 286 21.99 22.45 -10.78
CA GLY A 286 21.60 22.61 -9.38
C GLY A 286 20.49 21.65 -8.97
N THR A 287 19.49 21.46 -9.84
CA THR A 287 18.42 20.47 -9.63
C THR A 287 18.97 19.04 -9.59
N MET A 288 19.87 18.69 -10.51
CA MET A 288 20.51 17.36 -10.57
C MET A 288 21.39 17.09 -9.34
N VAL A 289 22.16 18.08 -8.88
CA VAL A 289 22.96 17.99 -7.66
C VAL A 289 22.05 17.76 -6.45
N TYR A 290 20.93 18.46 -6.37
CA TYR A 290 19.97 18.28 -5.29
C TYR A 290 19.38 16.86 -5.28
N PHE A 291 18.92 16.35 -6.44
CA PHE A 291 18.44 14.97 -6.54
C PHE A 291 19.50 13.96 -6.10
N THR A 292 20.75 14.17 -6.52
CA THR A 292 21.87 13.30 -6.15
C THR A 292 22.17 13.36 -4.65
N ALA A 293 22.10 14.54 -4.03
CA ALA A 293 22.28 14.70 -2.58
C ALA A 293 21.24 13.93 -1.76
N GLY A 294 20.01 13.78 -2.27
CA GLY A 294 18.95 12.99 -1.66
C GLY A 294 19.13 11.47 -1.77
N TYR A 295 20.13 10.97 -2.50
CA TYR A 295 20.30 9.53 -2.77
C TYR A 295 20.43 8.68 -1.50
N ASN A 296 21.17 9.16 -0.50
CA ASN A 296 21.36 8.42 0.76
C ASN A 296 20.05 8.28 1.56
N GLU A 297 19.19 9.30 1.53
CA GLU A 297 17.86 9.23 2.14
C GLU A 297 17.01 8.19 1.42
N ASN A 298 16.99 8.21 0.09
CA ASN A 298 16.24 7.23 -0.71
C ASN A 298 16.70 5.79 -0.47
N LYS A 299 18.01 5.58 -0.35
CA LYS A 299 18.60 4.28 -0.02
C LYS A 299 18.09 3.79 1.34
N ARG A 300 18.06 4.65 2.36
CA ARG A 300 17.53 4.30 3.69
C ARG A 300 16.04 3.97 3.62
N VAL A 301 15.24 4.80 2.95
CA VAL A 301 13.80 4.53 2.76
C VAL A 301 13.58 3.18 2.09
N PHE A 302 14.32 2.86 1.03
CA PHE A 302 14.22 1.54 0.37
C PHE A 302 14.61 0.39 1.30
N GLN A 303 15.69 0.54 2.06
CA GLN A 303 16.12 -0.46 3.05
C GLN A 303 15.06 -0.69 4.13
N ASP A 304 14.53 0.39 4.70
CA ASP A 304 13.53 0.33 5.77
C ASP A 304 12.22 -0.29 5.27
N GLN A 305 11.75 0.08 4.07
CA GLN A 305 10.54 -0.51 3.49
C GLN A 305 10.71 -2.00 3.17
N SER A 306 11.88 -2.39 2.64
CA SER A 306 12.19 -3.79 2.35
C SER A 306 12.27 -4.61 3.63
N ARG A 307 12.93 -4.08 4.66
CA ARG A 307 13.05 -4.68 5.99
C ARG A 307 11.68 -4.84 6.65
N HIS A 308 10.83 -3.81 6.57
CA HIS A 308 9.48 -3.81 7.12
C HIS A 308 8.63 -4.95 6.55
N ILE A 309 8.61 -5.12 5.22
CA ILE A 309 7.88 -6.24 4.58
C ILE A 309 8.52 -7.58 4.93
N TYR A 310 9.84 -7.65 4.96
CA TYR A 310 10.57 -8.88 5.26
C TYR A 310 10.23 -9.42 6.65
N ILE A 311 10.44 -8.61 7.69
CA ILE A 311 10.25 -9.01 9.09
C ILE A 311 8.79 -9.37 9.36
N ARG A 312 7.84 -8.64 8.78
CA ARG A 312 6.42 -8.84 9.08
C ARG A 312 5.77 -9.98 8.29
N GLN A 313 6.08 -10.13 7.01
CA GLN A 313 5.36 -11.09 6.15
C GLN A 313 6.24 -12.23 5.69
N VAL A 314 7.48 -11.96 5.28
CA VAL A 314 8.36 -13.01 4.75
C VAL A 314 8.77 -13.97 5.86
N GLU A 315 9.10 -13.47 7.05
CA GLU A 315 9.41 -14.32 8.21
C GLU A 315 8.20 -15.14 8.65
N ALA A 316 7.01 -14.52 8.73
CA ALA A 316 5.76 -15.23 9.01
C ALA A 316 5.49 -16.34 7.98
N ALA A 317 5.65 -16.04 6.69
CA ALA A 317 5.45 -17.01 5.62
C ALA A 317 6.45 -18.18 5.67
N LYS A 318 7.74 -17.89 5.93
CA LYS A 318 8.78 -18.90 6.10
C LYS A 318 8.52 -19.77 7.33
N TRP A 319 8.05 -19.17 8.42
CA TRP A 319 7.65 -19.91 9.61
C TRP A 319 6.49 -20.86 9.28
N LEU A 320 5.46 -20.38 8.56
CA LEU A 320 4.35 -21.23 8.11
C LEU A 320 4.84 -22.42 7.28
N LYS A 321 5.72 -22.19 6.30
CA LYS A 321 6.29 -23.26 5.48
C LYS A 321 6.98 -24.34 6.31
N ASN A 322 7.77 -23.92 7.32
CA ASN A 322 8.59 -24.84 8.10
C ASN A 322 7.84 -25.51 9.27
N ASN A 323 6.72 -24.95 9.73
CA ASN A 323 6.04 -25.38 10.97
C ASN A 323 4.58 -25.81 10.76
N THR A 324 4.09 -25.86 9.53
CA THR A 324 2.72 -26.33 9.22
C THR A 324 2.73 -27.45 8.18
N PRO A 325 1.79 -28.42 8.25
CA PRO A 325 1.63 -29.44 7.22
C PRO A 325 1.43 -28.86 5.80
N ASP A 326 1.85 -29.58 4.76
CA ASP A 326 1.78 -29.11 3.37
C ASP A 326 0.36 -28.87 2.84
N ASN A 327 -0.62 -29.61 3.36
CA ASN A 327 -2.02 -29.46 3.02
C ASN A 327 -2.76 -28.38 3.84
N SER A 328 -2.04 -27.64 4.69
CA SER A 328 -2.65 -26.60 5.53
C SER A 328 -3.22 -25.48 4.68
N VAL A 329 -4.39 -24.98 5.08
CA VAL A 329 -5.04 -23.82 4.47
C VAL A 329 -4.86 -22.64 5.41
N ILE A 330 -4.30 -21.54 4.90
CA ILE A 330 -3.96 -20.35 5.69
C ILE A 330 -4.87 -19.20 5.29
N ALA A 331 -5.53 -18.58 6.26
CA ALA A 331 -6.26 -17.34 6.03
C ALA A 331 -5.41 -16.13 6.39
N THR A 332 -5.38 -15.13 5.50
CA THR A 332 -4.68 -13.85 5.70
C THR A 332 -5.41 -12.73 4.96
N HIS A 333 -5.14 -11.49 5.36
CA HIS A 333 -5.63 -10.28 4.71
C HIS A 333 -4.60 -9.73 3.72
N ASP A 334 -3.31 -9.94 3.97
CA ASP A 334 -2.23 -9.61 3.02
C ASP A 334 -1.66 -10.91 2.44
N VAL A 335 -2.11 -11.21 1.23
CA VAL A 335 -1.90 -12.50 0.57
C VAL A 335 -0.52 -12.63 -0.09
N GLY A 336 0.12 -11.52 -0.48
CA GLY A 336 1.24 -11.56 -1.44
C GLY A 336 2.43 -12.40 -0.97
N ALA A 337 3.15 -11.93 0.05
CA ALA A 337 4.32 -12.64 0.56
C ALA A 337 3.95 -13.93 1.30
N ILE A 338 2.80 -13.95 2.00
CA ILE A 338 2.31 -15.14 2.70
C ILE A 338 2.07 -16.28 1.71
N ALA A 339 1.32 -16.05 0.63
CA ALA A 339 1.07 -17.07 -0.40
C ALA A 339 2.38 -17.58 -1.03
N TYR A 340 3.24 -16.65 -1.47
CA TYR A 340 4.43 -16.99 -2.24
C TYR A 340 5.45 -17.78 -1.44
N TYR A 341 5.76 -17.37 -0.21
CA TYR A 341 6.82 -18.00 0.58
C TYR A 341 6.34 -19.14 1.49
N SER A 342 5.04 -19.19 1.84
CA SER A 342 4.52 -20.31 2.63
C SER A 342 4.28 -21.56 1.79
N GLU A 343 4.02 -21.41 0.48
CA GLU A 343 3.63 -22.50 -0.41
C GLU A 343 2.41 -23.27 0.14
N ARG A 344 1.48 -22.54 0.76
CA ARG A 344 0.20 -23.06 1.27
C ARG A 344 -0.96 -22.50 0.49
N LYS A 345 -2.09 -23.20 0.55
CA LYS A 345 -3.35 -22.67 0.00
C LYS A 345 -3.80 -21.48 0.85
N ILE A 346 -4.07 -20.35 0.21
CA ILE A 346 -4.46 -19.11 0.89
C ILE A 346 -5.96 -18.85 0.75
N VAL A 347 -6.56 -18.40 1.86
CA VAL A 347 -7.89 -17.81 1.92
C VAL A 347 -7.73 -16.32 2.21
N ASP A 348 -8.16 -15.50 1.25
CA ASP A 348 -8.12 -14.05 1.38
C ASP A 348 -9.36 -13.54 2.12
N VAL A 349 -9.17 -12.96 3.30
CA VAL A 349 -10.27 -12.46 4.14
C VAL A 349 -10.66 -11.01 3.84
N VAL A 350 -9.94 -10.33 2.96
CA VAL A 350 -10.22 -8.93 2.54
C VAL A 350 -10.79 -8.86 1.12
N GLY A 351 -10.69 -9.95 0.36
CA GLY A 351 -11.41 -10.11 -0.91
C GLY A 351 -10.68 -9.56 -2.15
N LEU A 352 -9.36 -9.43 -2.10
CA LEU A 352 -8.53 -9.26 -3.30
C LEU A 352 -8.63 -10.49 -4.23
N ILE A 353 -8.77 -11.68 -3.65
CA ILE A 353 -8.95 -12.96 -4.35
C ILE A 353 -10.40 -13.48 -4.22
N ASN A 354 -11.13 -13.11 -3.16
CA ASN A 354 -12.48 -13.60 -2.87
C ASN A 354 -13.50 -12.44 -2.88
N PRO A 355 -14.14 -12.13 -4.03
CA PRO A 355 -15.00 -10.95 -4.20
C PRO A 355 -16.17 -10.88 -3.22
N GLU A 356 -16.65 -12.04 -2.75
CA GLU A 356 -17.74 -12.16 -1.77
C GLU A 356 -17.44 -11.43 -0.44
N PHE A 357 -16.17 -11.27 -0.07
CA PHE A 357 -15.78 -10.53 1.13
C PHE A 357 -15.92 -9.01 0.93
N VAL A 358 -15.78 -8.52 -0.30
CA VAL A 358 -15.80 -7.09 -0.62
C VAL A 358 -17.16 -6.46 -0.32
N GLU A 359 -18.25 -7.17 -0.62
CA GLU A 359 -19.62 -6.69 -0.39
C GLU A 359 -19.99 -6.59 1.09
N LYS A 360 -19.26 -7.31 1.96
CA LYS A 360 -19.56 -7.43 3.39
C LYS A 360 -18.56 -6.74 4.31
N LEU A 361 -17.45 -6.19 3.78
CA LEU A 361 -16.38 -5.52 4.56
C LEU A 361 -16.90 -4.48 5.56
N ASN A 362 -17.94 -3.73 5.19
CA ASN A 362 -18.52 -2.66 6.02
C ASN A 362 -19.79 -3.08 6.79
N ASN A 363 -20.14 -4.36 6.77
CA ASN A 363 -21.32 -4.86 7.47
C ASN A 363 -20.96 -5.22 8.93
N LYS A 364 -21.87 -4.96 9.87
CA LYS A 364 -21.70 -5.34 11.29
C LYS A 364 -21.49 -6.85 11.47
N ASP A 365 -22.03 -7.67 10.56
CA ASP A 365 -21.90 -9.12 10.58
C ASP A 365 -20.65 -9.64 9.85
N PHE A 366 -19.70 -8.77 9.50
CA PHE A 366 -18.52 -9.15 8.72
C PHE A 366 -17.71 -10.28 9.35
N VAL A 367 -17.47 -10.23 10.67
CA VAL A 367 -16.72 -11.30 11.37
C VAL A 367 -17.45 -12.63 11.33
N THR A 368 -18.78 -12.61 11.49
CA THR A 368 -19.60 -13.83 11.40
C THR A 368 -19.46 -14.44 10.01
N PHE A 369 -19.56 -13.62 8.97
CA PHE A 369 -19.33 -14.05 7.60
C PHE A 369 -17.91 -14.60 7.39
N VAL A 370 -16.87 -13.92 7.89
CA VAL A 370 -15.49 -14.40 7.82
C VAL A 370 -15.39 -15.78 8.47
N LYS A 371 -15.88 -15.96 9.70
CA LYS A 371 -15.86 -17.25 10.41
C LYS A 371 -16.53 -18.37 9.62
N GLU A 372 -17.70 -18.12 9.04
CA GLU A 372 -18.40 -19.10 8.19
C GLU A 372 -17.58 -19.50 6.97
N GLN A 373 -16.94 -18.53 6.31
CA GLN A 373 -16.10 -18.78 5.14
C GLN A 373 -14.82 -19.54 5.50
N LEU A 374 -14.16 -19.18 6.61
CA LEU A 374 -12.99 -19.90 7.10
C LEU A 374 -13.32 -21.37 7.38
N LYS A 375 -14.49 -21.63 8.00
CA LYS A 375 -15.00 -22.98 8.23
C LYS A 375 -15.27 -23.73 6.92
N LYS A 376 -15.97 -23.10 5.97
CA LYS A 376 -16.29 -23.70 4.66
C LYS A 376 -15.04 -24.06 3.85
N GLN A 377 -13.97 -23.28 3.99
CA GLN A 377 -12.73 -23.46 3.25
C GLN A 377 -11.70 -24.36 3.98
N ASN A 378 -12.07 -24.96 5.12
CA ASN A 378 -11.23 -25.84 5.94
C ASN A 378 -9.91 -25.17 6.35
N VAL A 379 -9.97 -23.90 6.76
CA VAL A 379 -8.80 -23.15 7.24
C VAL A 379 -8.21 -23.83 8.48
N SER A 380 -6.88 -23.95 8.50
CA SER A 380 -6.13 -24.59 9.60
C SER A 380 -5.38 -23.57 10.45
N TYR A 381 -4.96 -22.45 9.85
CA TYR A 381 -4.25 -21.37 10.51
C TYR A 381 -4.71 -20.01 10.00
N VAL A 382 -4.61 -18.99 10.85
CA VAL A 382 -4.79 -17.59 10.47
C VAL A 382 -3.49 -16.83 10.69
N ALA A 383 -3.11 -16.00 9.72
CA ALA A 383 -1.96 -15.10 9.78
C ALA A 383 -2.47 -13.67 9.63
N PHE A 384 -2.58 -12.96 10.76
CA PHE A 384 -3.22 -11.65 10.80
C PHE A 384 -2.34 -10.59 11.45
N LEU A 385 -2.40 -9.37 10.90
CA LEU A 385 -1.86 -8.20 11.56
C LEU A 385 -2.74 -7.91 12.76
N LYS A 386 -2.12 -7.83 13.93
CA LYS A 386 -2.81 -7.58 15.20
C LYS A 386 -3.69 -6.34 15.11
N GLU A 387 -3.23 -5.32 14.41
CA GLU A 387 -3.89 -4.03 14.26
C GLU A 387 -5.19 -4.14 13.44
N TRP A 388 -5.35 -5.21 12.67
CA TRP A 388 -6.46 -5.40 11.73
C TRP A 388 -7.42 -6.48 12.21
N PHE A 389 -6.90 -7.68 12.51
CA PHE A 389 -7.70 -8.85 12.89
C PHE A 389 -7.08 -9.57 14.09
N GLN A 390 -7.28 -9.03 15.29
CA GLN A 390 -6.77 -9.67 16.51
C GLN A 390 -7.59 -10.92 16.88
N VAL A 391 -6.89 -11.94 17.39
CA VAL A 391 -7.48 -13.15 17.97
C VAL A 391 -7.36 -13.07 19.49
N ALA A 392 -8.48 -13.18 20.20
CA ALA A 392 -8.53 -12.90 21.64
C ALA A 392 -8.31 -14.12 22.55
N ASN A 393 -8.45 -15.34 22.02
CA ASN A 393 -8.47 -16.57 22.82
C ASN A 393 -7.63 -17.71 22.23
N GLN A 394 -6.52 -17.36 21.58
CA GLN A 394 -5.52 -18.30 21.11
C GLN A 394 -4.12 -17.72 21.35
N PRO A 395 -3.15 -18.51 21.84
CA PRO A 395 -1.77 -18.06 21.89
C PRO A 395 -1.23 -17.90 20.46
N SER A 396 -0.43 -16.86 20.25
CA SER A 396 0.34 -16.71 19.01
C SER A 396 1.37 -17.84 18.93
N LEU A 397 1.35 -18.61 17.85
CA LEU A 397 2.37 -19.61 17.55
C LEU A 397 3.67 -18.96 17.07
N PHE A 398 3.54 -17.79 16.42
CA PHE A 398 4.65 -16.98 15.94
C PHE A 398 4.20 -15.54 15.73
N SER A 399 5.06 -14.60 16.09
CA SER A 399 4.83 -13.17 15.92
C SER A 399 5.98 -12.57 15.15
N ALA A 400 5.68 -11.93 14.01
CA ALA A 400 6.63 -11.35 13.09
C ALA A 400 6.39 -9.84 12.98
N GLY A 401 7.40 -9.05 13.35
CA GLY A 401 7.30 -7.58 13.41
C GLY A 401 8.17 -7.00 14.52
N GLU A 402 8.42 -5.70 14.46
CA GLU A 402 9.10 -4.97 15.54
C GLU A 402 8.07 -4.18 16.36
N ASN A 403 8.33 -3.94 17.65
CA ASN A 403 7.39 -3.34 18.61
C ASN A 403 6.78 -1.97 18.22
N ASN A 404 7.31 -1.29 17.19
CA ASN A 404 6.84 0.00 16.70
C ASN A 404 6.09 -0.08 15.36
N PHE A 405 5.90 -1.29 14.83
CA PHE A 405 5.31 -1.55 13.52
C PHE A 405 4.22 -2.61 13.61
N GLU A 406 3.37 -2.70 12.59
CA GLU A 406 2.30 -3.71 12.51
C GLU A 406 2.86 -5.13 12.71
N ILE A 407 2.29 -5.88 13.65
CA ILE A 407 2.78 -7.21 14.05
C ILE A 407 1.90 -8.30 13.44
N MET A 408 2.49 -9.17 12.63
CA MET A 408 1.83 -10.35 12.08
C MET A 408 1.87 -11.50 13.07
N ASN A 409 0.71 -11.91 13.57
CA ASN A 409 0.58 -13.06 14.44
C ASN A 409 -0.01 -14.25 13.68
N ILE A 410 0.54 -15.43 13.96
CA ILE A 410 0.05 -16.69 13.43
C ILE A 410 -0.63 -17.45 14.55
N TYR A 411 -1.86 -17.86 14.31
CA TYR A 411 -2.64 -18.66 15.24
C TYR A 411 -3.10 -19.95 14.58
N LYS A 412 -3.22 -21.01 15.38
CA LYS A 412 -4.01 -22.17 14.98
C LYS A 412 -5.49 -21.75 14.91
N TYR A 413 -6.16 -22.11 13.84
CA TYR A 413 -7.57 -21.82 13.67
C TYR A 413 -8.42 -23.04 14.05
N GLU A 414 -9.34 -22.85 14.99
CA GLU A 414 -10.31 -23.84 15.44
C GLU A 414 -11.71 -23.23 15.23
N PRO A 415 -12.50 -23.69 14.24
CA PRO A 415 -13.67 -22.97 13.74
C PRO A 415 -14.65 -22.44 14.79
N ASP A 416 -14.95 -23.25 15.80
CA ASP A 416 -15.95 -22.92 16.83
C ASP A 416 -15.30 -22.41 18.13
N LYS A 417 -13.97 -22.32 18.18
CA LYS A 417 -13.21 -21.89 19.37
C LYS A 417 -12.41 -20.62 19.14
N THR A 418 -11.97 -20.32 17.92
CA THR A 418 -11.17 -19.12 17.65
C THR A 418 -12.04 -17.87 17.60
N HIS A 419 -11.82 -16.96 18.53
CA HIS A 419 -12.51 -15.68 18.64
C HIS A 419 -11.71 -14.57 17.97
N ILE A 420 -12.05 -14.30 16.70
CA ILE A 420 -11.55 -13.17 15.92
C ILE A 420 -12.40 -11.94 16.26
N LEU A 421 -11.75 -10.82 16.57
CA LEU A 421 -12.42 -9.56 16.94
C LEU A 421 -13.03 -8.84 15.72
N SER A 422 -14.13 -8.11 15.93
CA SER A 422 -14.65 -7.17 14.92
C SER A 422 -13.75 -5.97 14.77
N THR A 423 -13.87 -5.26 13.65
CA THR A 423 -13.08 -4.06 13.39
C THR A 423 -13.23 -3.04 14.52
N GLU A 424 -14.47 -2.76 14.96
CA GLU A 424 -14.76 -1.80 16.03
C GLU A 424 -14.17 -2.24 17.37
N VAL A 425 -14.32 -3.53 17.69
CA VAL A 425 -13.78 -4.13 18.92
C VAL A 425 -12.26 -4.09 18.90
N ASN A 426 -11.64 -4.43 17.77
CA ASN A 426 -10.19 -4.43 17.59
C ASN A 426 -9.61 -3.00 17.69
N THR A 427 -10.28 -2.01 17.07
CA THR A 427 -9.92 -0.60 17.23
C THR A 427 -9.97 -0.16 18.69
N GLY A 428 -11.02 -0.54 19.43
CA GLY A 428 -11.11 -0.29 20.87
C GLY A 428 -9.98 -0.95 21.66
N MET A 429 -9.63 -2.19 21.33
CA MET A 429 -8.50 -2.91 21.96
C MET A 429 -7.16 -2.22 21.69
N ASN A 430 -6.94 -1.69 20.48
CA ASN A 430 -5.73 -0.95 20.13
C ASN A 430 -5.63 0.37 20.92
N TYR A 431 -6.73 1.12 21.05
CA TYR A 431 -6.76 2.33 21.89
C TYR A 431 -6.50 2.03 23.37
N ALA A 432 -7.11 0.96 23.90
CA ALA A 432 -6.86 0.52 25.26
C ALA A 432 -5.38 0.16 25.49
N ALA A 433 -4.76 -0.57 24.56
CA ALA A 433 -3.35 -0.92 24.64
C ALA A 433 -2.43 0.32 24.63
N GLU A 434 -2.75 1.33 23.83
CA GLU A 434 -1.99 2.59 23.79
C GLU A 434 -2.16 3.38 25.10
N PHE A 435 -3.37 3.46 25.65
CA PHE A 435 -3.58 4.06 26.97
C PHE A 435 -2.82 3.34 28.08
N ILE A 436 -2.79 2.00 28.05
CA ILE A 436 -2.01 1.18 29.00
C ILE A 436 -0.52 1.48 28.88
N LYS A 437 0.02 1.50 27.65
CA LYS A 437 1.43 1.80 27.38
C LYS A 437 1.83 3.18 27.92
N ASN A 438 0.95 4.17 27.79
CA ASN A 438 1.14 5.53 28.28
C ASN A 438 0.73 5.71 29.76
N LYS A 439 0.40 4.63 30.47
CA LYS A 439 -0.05 4.61 31.88
C LYS A 439 -1.30 5.46 32.16
N GLN A 440 -2.10 5.73 31.13
CA GLN A 440 -3.38 6.44 31.24
C GLN A 440 -4.50 5.46 31.62
N TYR A 441 -4.37 4.87 32.80
CA TYR A 441 -5.25 3.78 33.27
C TYR A 441 -6.75 4.12 33.31
N PRO A 442 -7.21 5.31 33.73
CA PRO A 442 -8.64 5.65 33.71
C PRO A 442 -9.25 5.65 32.30
N ASN A 443 -8.50 6.14 31.31
CA ASN A 443 -8.92 6.11 29.91
C ASN A 443 -8.98 4.66 29.40
N ALA A 444 -7.98 3.84 29.73
CA ALA A 444 -7.97 2.42 29.39
C ALA A 444 -9.19 1.67 29.97
N VAL A 445 -9.55 1.90 31.24
CA VAL A 445 -10.77 1.31 31.85
C VAL A 445 -12.02 1.69 31.06
N THR A 446 -12.15 2.96 30.68
CA THR A 446 -13.32 3.45 29.94
C THR A 446 -13.46 2.75 28.60
N ILE A 447 -12.37 2.68 27.82
CA ILE A 447 -12.36 2.02 26.53
C ILE A 447 -12.58 0.51 26.65
N LEU A 448 -11.93 -0.16 27.61
CA LEU A 448 -12.10 -1.61 27.81
C LEU A 448 -13.54 -1.97 28.21
N LYS A 449 -14.21 -1.14 29.03
CA LYS A 449 -15.62 -1.34 29.34
C LYS A 449 -16.52 -1.18 28.11
N GLN A 450 -16.22 -0.22 27.25
CA GLN A 450 -16.93 -0.08 25.97
C GLN A 450 -16.70 -1.30 25.08
N VAL A 451 -15.46 -1.76 24.94
CA VAL A 451 -15.13 -2.99 24.20
C VAL A 451 -15.94 -4.17 24.72
N ILE A 452 -15.97 -4.39 26.04
CA ILE A 452 -16.73 -5.48 26.66
C ILE A 452 -18.23 -5.34 26.42
N SER A 453 -18.77 -4.12 26.30
CA SER A 453 -20.18 -3.91 25.99
C SER A 453 -20.55 -4.33 24.56
N PHE A 454 -19.60 -4.20 23.62
CA PHE A 454 -19.76 -4.67 22.24
C PHE A 454 -19.43 -6.16 22.08
N ASP A 455 -18.46 -6.67 22.84
CA ASP A 455 -18.02 -8.05 22.81
C ASP A 455 -17.85 -8.62 24.24
N PRO A 456 -18.96 -9.10 24.85
CA PRO A 456 -18.92 -9.70 26.18
C PRO A 456 -18.15 -11.02 26.28
N GLN A 457 -17.72 -11.60 25.14
CA GLN A 457 -16.95 -12.84 25.08
C GLN A 457 -15.45 -12.58 24.82
N ASN A 458 -15.00 -11.34 25.00
CA ASN A 458 -13.61 -10.96 24.80
C ASN A 458 -12.74 -11.25 26.04
N SER A 459 -12.20 -12.46 26.14
CA SER A 459 -11.28 -12.85 27.22
C SER A 459 -10.07 -11.92 27.37
N LEU A 460 -9.55 -11.41 26.25
CA LEU A 460 -8.41 -10.50 26.24
C LEU A 460 -8.75 -9.14 26.85
N ALA A 461 -9.93 -8.57 26.56
CA ALA A 461 -10.39 -7.31 27.13
C ALA A 461 -10.55 -7.41 28.65
N TYR A 462 -11.14 -8.50 29.14
CA TYR A 462 -11.24 -8.76 30.58
C TYR A 462 -9.87 -8.91 31.25
N PHE A 463 -8.93 -9.59 30.61
CA PHE A 463 -7.56 -9.72 31.13
C PHE A 463 -6.84 -8.37 31.19
N GLN A 464 -6.90 -7.57 30.12
CA GLN A 464 -6.31 -6.22 30.11
C GLN A 464 -6.98 -5.30 31.13
N LEU A 465 -8.30 -5.40 31.30
CA LEU A 465 -9.03 -4.62 32.30
C LEU A 465 -8.59 -5.01 33.72
N ALA A 466 -8.35 -6.29 33.96
CA ALA A 466 -7.83 -6.75 35.23
C ALA A 466 -6.41 -6.24 35.54
N TYR A 467 -5.54 -6.24 34.52
CA TYR A 467 -4.21 -5.65 34.61
C TYR A 467 -4.30 -4.17 34.99
N VAL A 468 -5.14 -3.40 34.28
CA VAL A 468 -5.36 -1.97 34.55
C VAL A 468 -5.89 -1.75 35.98
N TYR A 469 -6.85 -2.57 36.43
CA TYR A 469 -7.34 -2.49 37.80
C TYR A 469 -6.28 -2.82 38.84
N SER A 470 -5.40 -3.78 38.56
CA SER A 470 -4.25 -4.10 39.42
C SER A 470 -3.31 -2.89 39.55
N GLU A 471 -3.03 -2.20 38.45
CA GLU A 471 -2.21 -0.97 38.45
C GLU A 471 -2.87 0.19 39.21
N LEU A 472 -4.19 0.20 39.29
CA LEU A 472 -4.98 1.14 40.09
C LEU A 472 -5.18 0.69 41.55
N ASN A 473 -4.58 -0.43 41.97
CA ASN A 473 -4.80 -1.09 43.26
C ASN A 473 -6.27 -1.47 43.55
N ASP A 474 -7.10 -1.58 42.51
CA ASP A 474 -8.48 -2.05 42.62
C ASP A 474 -8.52 -3.59 42.50
N VAL A 475 -8.12 -4.24 43.59
CA VAL A 475 -7.97 -5.70 43.66
C VAL A 475 -9.30 -6.42 43.41
N VAL A 476 -10.42 -5.86 43.86
CA VAL A 476 -11.76 -6.46 43.73
C VAL A 476 -12.17 -6.53 42.26
N ASN A 477 -12.06 -5.42 41.54
CA ASN A 477 -12.42 -5.43 40.11
C ASN A 477 -11.38 -6.16 39.25
N SER A 478 -10.11 -6.18 39.68
CA SER A 478 -9.07 -7.01 39.06
C SER A 478 -9.41 -8.51 39.13
N GLU A 479 -9.73 -9.02 40.33
CA GLU A 479 -10.15 -10.42 40.51
C GLU A 479 -11.38 -10.75 39.66
N LYS A 480 -12.41 -9.91 39.72
CA LYS A 480 -13.65 -10.12 38.97
C LYS A 480 -13.38 -10.24 37.46
N SER A 481 -12.50 -9.38 36.95
CA SER A 481 -12.14 -9.35 35.54
C SER A 481 -11.30 -10.56 35.14
N LEU A 482 -10.32 -10.97 35.98
CA LEU A 482 -9.54 -12.18 35.76
C LEU A 482 -10.40 -13.46 35.76
N ARG A 483 -11.32 -13.57 36.73
CA ARG A 483 -12.27 -14.69 36.79
C ARG A 483 -13.09 -14.78 35.50
N LYS A 484 -13.56 -13.65 34.98
CA LYS A 484 -14.33 -13.64 33.73
C LYS A 484 -13.47 -14.02 32.52
N ALA A 485 -12.21 -13.57 32.47
CA ALA A 485 -11.28 -13.95 31.41
C ALA A 485 -11.03 -15.47 31.35
N VAL A 486 -10.82 -16.14 32.50
CA VAL A 486 -10.62 -17.59 32.55
C VAL A 486 -11.91 -18.38 32.39
N GLU A 487 -13.08 -17.81 32.74
CA GLU A 487 -14.39 -18.42 32.47
C GLU A 487 -14.65 -18.49 30.95
N ILE A 488 -14.36 -17.39 30.24
CA ILE A 488 -14.54 -17.29 28.78
C ILE A 488 -13.50 -18.13 28.04
N TYR A 489 -12.23 -18.04 28.45
CA TYR A 489 -11.14 -18.83 27.88
C TYR A 489 -10.40 -19.61 28.97
N PRO A 490 -10.85 -20.85 29.30
CA PRO A 490 -10.20 -21.69 30.30
C PRO A 490 -8.73 -22.02 30.00
N GLY A 491 -8.33 -21.95 28.73
CA GLY A 491 -6.93 -22.11 28.30
C GLY A 491 -6.08 -20.84 28.41
N TYR A 492 -6.59 -19.75 29.00
CA TYR A 492 -5.85 -18.49 29.08
C TYR A 492 -4.77 -18.55 30.16
N ARG A 493 -3.57 -18.97 29.75
CA ARG A 493 -2.40 -19.12 30.63
C ARG A 493 -2.12 -17.89 31.48
N ASP A 494 -1.98 -16.73 30.86
CA ASP A 494 -1.58 -15.51 31.58
C ASP A 494 -2.66 -15.05 32.56
N ALA A 495 -3.94 -15.18 32.21
CA ALA A 495 -5.05 -14.88 33.11
C ALA A 495 -5.12 -15.88 34.28
N ALA A 496 -4.94 -17.18 34.02
CA ALA A 496 -4.92 -18.21 35.06
C ALA A 496 -3.77 -18.01 36.06
N ILE A 497 -2.56 -17.71 35.56
CA ILE A 497 -1.39 -17.42 36.40
C ILE A 497 -1.61 -16.14 37.21
N SER A 498 -2.14 -15.08 36.57
CA SER A 498 -2.38 -13.81 37.24
C SER A 498 -3.44 -13.93 38.35
N LEU A 499 -4.53 -14.66 38.10
CA LEU A 499 -5.56 -14.95 39.10
C LEU A 499 -5.02 -15.82 40.24
N SER A 500 -4.27 -16.87 39.90
CA SER A 500 -3.60 -17.73 40.88
C SER A 500 -2.65 -16.94 41.79
N ASN A 501 -1.86 -16.03 41.21
CA ASN A 501 -0.94 -15.17 41.96
C ASN A 501 -1.69 -14.17 42.85
N LEU A 502 -2.78 -13.59 42.36
CA LEU A 502 -3.65 -12.71 43.14
C LEU A 502 -4.21 -13.44 44.37
N TYR A 503 -4.72 -14.66 44.19
CA TYR A 503 -5.19 -15.51 45.29
C TYR A 503 -4.08 -15.87 46.28
N ARG A 504 -2.89 -16.17 45.78
CA ARG A 504 -1.73 -16.45 46.65
C ARG A 504 -1.37 -15.24 47.52
N ILE A 505 -1.35 -14.03 46.96
CA ILE A 505 -1.06 -12.79 47.70
C ILE A 505 -2.13 -12.52 48.76
N GLN A 506 -3.39 -12.87 48.49
CA GLN A 506 -4.50 -12.79 49.44
C GLN A 506 -4.58 -13.96 50.43
N ASN A 507 -3.58 -14.86 50.45
CA ASN A 507 -3.57 -16.09 51.27
C ASN A 507 -4.73 -17.08 50.98
N ARG A 508 -5.36 -16.98 49.81
CA ARG A 508 -6.44 -17.86 49.31
C ARG A 508 -5.85 -19.03 48.53
N ILE A 509 -5.06 -19.86 49.20
CA ILE A 509 -4.23 -20.89 48.57
C ILE A 509 -5.05 -21.97 47.85
N ASP A 510 -6.18 -22.40 48.40
CA ASP A 510 -7.01 -23.44 47.78
C ASP A 510 -7.65 -22.96 46.47
N GLU A 511 -8.08 -21.69 46.41
CA GLU A 511 -8.62 -21.10 45.19
C GLU A 511 -7.52 -20.94 44.12
N SER A 512 -6.30 -20.56 44.54
CA SER A 512 -5.12 -20.52 43.67
C SER A 512 -4.87 -21.91 43.03
N LYS A 513 -4.88 -22.99 43.82
CA LYS A 513 -4.76 -24.37 43.30
C LYS A 513 -5.87 -24.73 42.32
N ASN A 514 -7.12 -24.39 42.65
CA ASN A 514 -8.27 -24.71 41.80
C ASN A 514 -8.18 -24.06 40.42
N VAL A 515 -7.72 -22.80 40.35
CA VAL A 515 -7.49 -22.10 39.07
C VAL A 515 -6.43 -22.81 38.25
N LEU A 516 -5.27 -23.14 38.84
CA LEU A 516 -4.20 -23.84 38.13
C LEU A 516 -4.60 -25.26 37.70
N ASN A 517 -5.33 -26.01 38.53
CA ASN A 517 -5.86 -27.32 38.19
C ASN A 517 -6.81 -27.25 36.98
N SER A 518 -7.71 -26.27 36.97
CA SER A 518 -8.65 -26.07 35.86
C SER A 518 -7.93 -25.71 34.56
N TYR A 519 -6.90 -24.88 34.63
CA TYR A 519 -6.05 -24.56 33.48
C TYR A 519 -5.28 -25.78 32.95
N ILE A 520 -4.66 -26.57 33.84
CA ILE A 520 -3.89 -27.77 33.49
C ILE A 520 -4.79 -28.85 32.88
N ALA A 521 -6.05 -28.97 33.33
CA ALA A 521 -7.01 -29.90 32.74
C ALA A 521 -7.23 -29.65 31.24
N VAL A 522 -7.13 -28.40 30.80
CA VAL A 522 -7.23 -28.01 29.39
C VAL A 522 -5.86 -27.97 28.70
N ASN A 523 -4.78 -27.72 29.45
CA ASN A 523 -3.40 -27.65 28.95
C ASN A 523 -2.45 -28.60 29.71
N PRO A 524 -2.58 -29.92 29.53
CA PRO A 524 -1.84 -30.90 30.33
C PRO A 524 -0.32 -30.92 30.04
N GLN A 525 0.13 -30.21 29.00
CA GLN A 525 1.52 -30.17 28.56
C GLN A 525 2.32 -28.97 29.12
N ASP A 526 1.67 -28.04 29.84
CA ASP A 526 2.36 -26.89 30.43
C ASP A 526 3.11 -27.26 31.72
N THR A 527 4.33 -27.76 31.54
CA THR A 527 5.20 -28.20 32.65
C THR A 527 5.57 -27.09 33.62
N ALA A 528 5.60 -25.83 33.19
CA ALA A 528 5.89 -24.69 34.04
C ALA A 528 4.76 -24.45 35.04
N VAL A 529 3.51 -24.46 34.58
CA VAL A 529 2.34 -24.30 35.46
C VAL A 529 2.15 -25.52 36.36
N ILE A 530 2.43 -26.74 35.87
CA ILE A 530 2.45 -27.95 36.70
C ILE A 530 3.46 -27.81 37.85
N SER A 531 4.65 -27.27 37.56
CA SER A 531 5.68 -27.06 38.58
C SER A 531 5.26 -25.99 39.61
N GLN A 532 4.61 -24.92 39.16
CA GLN A 532 4.06 -23.89 40.04
C GLN A 532 2.98 -24.46 40.99
N LEU A 533 2.10 -25.32 40.49
CA LEU A 533 1.10 -26.00 41.31
C LEU A 533 1.76 -26.95 42.33
N LYS A 534 2.78 -27.71 41.94
CA LYS A 534 3.54 -28.57 42.86
C LYS A 534 4.18 -27.76 44.00
N GLN A 535 4.76 -26.61 43.69
CA GLN A 535 5.31 -25.71 44.70
C GLN A 535 4.22 -25.24 45.68
N LEU A 536 3.06 -24.85 45.17
CA LEU A 536 1.92 -24.41 45.99
C LEU A 536 1.39 -25.53 46.90
N ASN A 537 1.39 -26.77 46.43
CA ASN A 537 1.06 -27.95 47.24
C ASN A 537 2.09 -28.21 48.33
N SER A 538 3.39 -28.01 48.06
CA SER A 538 4.44 -28.18 49.07
C SER A 538 4.40 -27.12 50.19
N MET A 539 3.89 -25.92 49.90
CA MET A 539 3.69 -24.87 50.90
C MET A 539 2.58 -25.19 51.91
N THR A 540 1.66 -26.08 51.56
CA THR A 540 0.51 -26.47 52.41
C THR A 540 0.75 -27.78 53.18
N THR A 541 1.78 -28.55 52.82
CA THR A 541 2.18 -29.79 53.52
C THR A 541 3.22 -29.58 54.62
N SER A 542 3.49 -28.33 55.05
CA SER A 542 4.39 -28.04 56.19
C SER A 542 3.60 -27.40 57.35
N PRO A 543 2.97 -28.19 58.24
CA PRO A 543 2.35 -27.67 59.45
C PRO A 543 3.32 -27.09 60.50
N ASP A 544 4.65 -27.21 60.32
CA ASP A 544 5.62 -26.96 61.40
C ASP A 544 6.55 -25.75 61.23
N SER A 545 6.52 -25.01 60.12
CA SER A 545 7.44 -23.87 59.94
C SER A 545 6.90 -22.50 60.37
N LEU A 546 5.69 -22.42 60.94
CA LEU A 546 5.12 -21.16 61.47
C LEU A 546 5.20 -21.04 63.00
N LYS A 547 5.88 -21.96 63.69
CA LYS A 547 6.10 -21.87 65.14
C LYS A 547 7.42 -21.24 65.59
N ASN A 548 8.27 -20.79 64.69
CA ASN A 548 9.46 -20.01 65.06
C ASN A 548 9.82 -19.02 63.95
N ARG A 549 9.26 -17.81 64.01
CA ARG A 549 9.92 -16.56 63.65
C ARG A 549 9.16 -15.36 64.19
#